data_AF-A0A4U1CW68-F1
#
_entry.id   AF-A0A4U1CW68-F1
#
_cell.length_a   1.000
_cell.length_b   1.000
_cell.length_c   1.000
_cell.angle_alpha   90.00
_cell.angle_beta   90.00
_cell.angle_gamma   90.00
#
_symmetry.space_group_name_H-M   'P 1'
#
loop_
_entity.id
_entity.type
_entity.pdbx_description
1 polymer ?
#
loop_
_entity_poly.entity_id
_entity_poly.type
_entity_poly.pdbx_seq_one_letter_code
_entity_poly.pdbx_strand_id
1 'polypeptide(L)'
;MMSLMVLDILLTILHLIIIGFNLFGWLFKATKKLHFWFAMVTLGCWTILGVWFGFGYCPITDWQWNIKTQLGEQNLPGSFIKYFADKLTGSNINADLIDVLTLIFFLVAIACSIKVNFFNKIKSL
;
A
#
# COMPACT_ATOMS: atom_id res chain seq x y z
N MET A 1 20.73 -16.30 -8.22
CA MET A 1 19.33 -16.46 -8.68
C MET A 1 18.38 -16.85 -7.54
N MET A 2 18.65 -17.92 -6.77
CA MET A 2 17.81 -18.34 -5.63
C MET A 2 17.53 -17.22 -4.59
N SER A 3 18.54 -16.40 -4.28
CA SER A 3 18.43 -15.29 -3.31
C SER A 3 17.49 -14.17 -3.77
N LEU A 4 17.43 -13.87 -5.07
CA LEU A 4 16.57 -12.81 -5.61
C LEU A 4 15.09 -13.21 -5.59
N MET A 5 14.79 -14.49 -5.86
CA MET A 5 13.42 -15.00 -5.75
C MET A 5 12.90 -14.95 -4.31
N VAL A 6 13.73 -15.32 -3.33
CA VAL A 6 13.37 -15.20 -1.92
C VAL A 6 13.07 -13.75 -1.56
N LEU A 7 13.90 -12.81 -2.02
CA LEU A 7 13.69 -11.39 -1.76
C LEU A 7 12.40 -10.87 -2.42
N ASP A 8 12.08 -11.26 -3.66
CA ASP A 8 10.83 -10.89 -4.32
C ASP A 8 9.59 -11.39 -3.53
N ILE A 9 9.64 -12.63 -3.02
CA ILE A 9 8.57 -13.19 -2.19
C ILE A 9 8.45 -12.41 -0.87
N LEU A 10 9.57 -12.12 -0.19
CA LEU A 10 9.56 -11.35 1.04
C LEU A 10 9.00 -9.93 0.83
N LEU A 11 9.39 -9.26 -0.26
CA LEU A 11 8.87 -7.94 -0.62
C LEU A 11 7.38 -7.99 -0.96
N THR A 12 6.92 -9.05 -1.63
CA THR A 12 5.48 -9.26 -1.90
C THR A 12 4.69 -9.41 -0.59
N ILE A 13 5.16 -10.26 0.32
CA ILE A 13 4.52 -10.46 1.63
C ILE A 13 4.51 -9.15 2.42
N LEU A 14 5.63 -8.42 2.43
CA LEU A 14 5.74 -7.14 3.10
C LEU A 14 4.74 -6.11 2.56
N HIS A 15 4.60 -5.99 1.24
CA HIS A 15 3.59 -5.11 0.63
C HIS A 15 2.17 -5.50 1.04
N LEU A 16 1.83 -6.79 1.04
CA LEU A 16 0.50 -7.25 1.45
C LEU A 16 0.22 -6.94 2.92
N ILE A 17 1.22 -7.07 3.80
CA ILE A 17 1.11 -6.68 5.20
C ILE A 17 0.88 -5.18 5.34
N ILE A 18 1.62 -4.36 4.58
CA ILE A 18 1.49 -2.89 4.60
C ILE A 18 0.10 -2.45 4.11
N ILE A 19 -0.39 -3.04 3.01
CA ILE A 19 -1.73 -2.76 2.48
C ILE A 19 -2.80 -3.19 3.48
N GLY A 20 -2.70 -4.42 4.00
CA GLY A 20 -3.64 -4.93 5.00
C GLY A 20 -3.65 -4.09 6.28
N PHE A 21 -2.49 -3.64 6.74
CA PHE A 21 -2.39 -2.75 7.88
C PHE A 21 -3.02 -1.39 7.59
N ASN A 22 -2.75 -0.76 6.44
CA ASN A 22 -3.36 0.51 6.05
C ASN A 22 -4.89 0.43 5.89
N LEU A 23 -5.44 -0.73 5.52
CA LEU A 23 -6.89 -0.90 5.36
C LEU A 23 -7.61 -1.24 6.67
N PHE A 24 -7.00 -2.06 7.53
CA PHE A 24 -7.68 -2.67 8.67
C PHE A 24 -7.06 -2.34 10.05
N GLY A 25 -5.86 -1.75 10.09
CA GLY A 25 -5.14 -1.49 11.34
C GLY A 25 -5.84 -0.50 12.27
N TRP A 26 -6.84 0.24 11.80
CA TRP A 26 -7.69 1.11 12.62
C TRP A 26 -8.76 0.35 13.43
N LEU A 27 -9.08 -0.91 13.10
CA LEU A 27 -10.10 -1.69 13.82
C LEU A 27 -9.65 -2.07 15.24
N PHE A 28 -8.37 -2.38 15.43
CA PHE A 28 -7.89 -2.89 16.72
C PHE A 28 -7.52 -1.75 17.67
N LYS A 29 -8.02 -1.83 18.91
CA LYS A 29 -7.77 -0.81 19.96
C LYS A 29 -6.29 -0.60 20.25
N ALA A 30 -5.47 -1.65 20.12
CA ALA A 30 -4.03 -1.59 20.35
C ALA A 30 -3.28 -0.88 19.21
N THR A 31 -3.69 -1.10 17.96
CA THR A 31 -2.98 -0.57 16.78
C THR A 31 -3.52 0.76 16.27
N LYS A 32 -4.68 1.23 16.73
CA LYS A 32 -5.33 2.45 16.20
C LYS A 32 -4.44 3.70 16.13
N LYS A 33 -3.56 3.93 17.13
CA LYS A 33 -2.63 5.07 17.15
C LYS A 33 -1.45 4.85 16.21
N LEU A 34 -0.91 3.63 16.19
CA LEU A 34 0.17 3.24 15.30
C LEU A 34 -0.28 3.33 13.84
N HIS A 35 -1.48 2.82 13.55
CA HIS A 35 -2.12 2.91 12.25
C HIS A 35 -2.23 4.34 11.75
N PHE A 36 -2.67 5.28 12.60
CA PHE A 36 -2.80 6.67 12.20
C PHE A 36 -1.47 7.25 11.71
N TRP A 37 -0.40 7.11 12.51
CA TRP A 37 0.93 7.58 12.11
C TRP A 37 1.46 6.87 10.86
N PHE A 38 1.25 5.56 10.78
CA PHE A 38 1.66 4.76 9.62
C PHE A 38 0.94 5.17 8.33
N ALA A 39 -0.37 5.44 8.42
CA ALA A 39 -1.15 5.95 7.32
C ALA A 39 -0.71 7.37 6.91
N MET A 40 -0.32 8.22 7.87
CA MET A 40 0.24 9.55 7.53
C MET A 40 1.59 9.44 6.81
N VAL A 41 2.45 8.50 7.21
CA VAL A 41 3.70 8.22 6.48
C VAL A 41 3.41 7.71 5.06
N THR A 42 2.45 6.79 4.92
CA THR A 42 2.03 6.27 3.61
C THR A 42 1.48 7.39 2.73
N LEU A 43 0.62 8.25 3.28
CA LEU A 43 0.09 9.43 2.58
C LEU A 43 1.21 10.40 2.20
N GLY A 44 2.20 10.60 3.07
CA GLY A 44 3.39 11.40 2.79
C GLY A 44 4.19 10.83 1.62
N CYS A 45 4.42 9.52 1.57
CA CYS A 45 5.04 8.88 0.42
C CYS A 45 4.26 9.12 -0.87
N TRP A 46 2.93 9.00 -0.83
CA TRP A 46 2.09 9.17 -2.02
C TRP A 46 2.00 10.62 -2.51
N THR A 47 2.04 11.58 -1.60
CA THR A 47 1.87 13.02 -1.93
C THR A 47 3.20 13.71 -2.18
N ILE A 48 4.21 13.45 -1.35
CA ILE A 48 5.54 14.07 -1.49
C ILE A 48 6.31 13.34 -2.58
N LEU A 49 6.49 12.02 -2.45
CA LEU A 49 7.27 11.25 -3.42
C LEU A 49 6.47 10.96 -4.69
N GLY A 50 5.14 10.80 -4.59
CA GLY A 50 4.31 10.54 -5.76
C GLY A 50 4.25 11.69 -6.77
N VAL A 51 4.62 12.92 -6.40
CA VAL A 51 4.81 14.02 -7.38
C VAL A 51 5.93 13.73 -8.37
N TRP A 52 6.98 13.00 -7.96
CA TRP A 52 8.09 12.62 -8.83
C TRP A 52 7.95 11.23 -9.43
N PHE A 53 7.41 10.27 -8.66
CA PHE A 53 7.40 8.86 -9.01
C PHE A 53 6.03 8.29 -9.40
N GLY A 54 4.95 9.08 -9.26
CA GLY A 54 3.58 8.70 -9.62
C GLY A 54 2.66 8.43 -8.43
N PHE A 55 1.35 8.40 -8.69
CA PHE A 55 0.35 8.11 -7.66
C PHE A 55 0.53 6.71 -7.10
N GLY A 56 0.35 6.56 -5.78
CA GLY A 56 0.49 5.26 -5.15
C GLY A 56 1.92 4.85 -4.80
N TYR A 57 2.90 5.72 -5.04
CA TYR A 57 4.32 5.38 -4.91
C TYR A 57 4.71 4.86 -3.52
N CYS A 58 5.46 3.75 -3.51
CA CYS A 58 6.06 3.16 -2.33
C CYS A 58 7.53 2.82 -2.63
N PRO A 59 8.50 3.24 -1.78
CA PRO A 59 9.92 2.89 -1.98
C PRO A 59 10.19 1.38 -2.05
N ILE A 60 9.32 0.57 -1.43
CA ILE A 60 9.41 -0.89 -1.45
C ILE A 60 9.07 -1.42 -2.84
N THR A 61 8.16 -0.77 -3.57
CA THR A 61 7.81 -1.13 -4.95
C THR A 61 9.01 -0.90 -5.87
N ASP A 62 9.69 0.22 -5.74
CA ASP A 62 10.93 0.50 -6.50
C ASP A 62 12.01 -0.55 -6.24
N TRP A 63 12.22 -0.89 -4.98
CA TRP A 63 13.17 -1.94 -4.63
C TRP A 63 12.75 -3.27 -5.25
N GLN A 64 11.47 -3.64 -5.15
CA GLN A 64 10.95 -4.86 -5.74
C GLN A 64 11.10 -4.86 -7.26
N TRP A 65 10.93 -3.71 -7.93
CA TRP A 65 11.00 -3.62 -9.39
C TRP A 65 12.44 -3.81 -9.86
N ASN A 66 13.41 -3.31 -9.09
CA ASN A 66 14.82 -3.60 -9.33
C ASN A 66 15.11 -5.11 -9.21
N ILE A 67 14.57 -5.79 -8.19
CA ILE A 67 14.73 -7.25 -8.05
C ILE A 67 14.06 -8.00 -9.21
N LYS A 68 12.85 -7.60 -9.60
CA LYS A 68 12.09 -8.23 -10.70
C LYS A 68 12.73 -8.05 -12.07
N THR A 69 13.26 -6.86 -12.35
CA THR A 69 14.00 -6.59 -13.58
C THR A 69 15.28 -7.43 -13.67
N GLN A 70 16.00 -7.62 -12.55
CA GLN A 70 17.13 -8.56 -12.47
C GLN A 70 16.72 -10.03 -12.68
N LEU A 71 15.48 -10.38 -12.32
CA LEU A 71 14.88 -11.69 -12.58
C LEU A 71 14.34 -11.83 -14.03
N GLY A 72 14.40 -10.77 -14.84
CA GLY A 72 14.00 -10.76 -16.23
C GLY A 72 12.55 -10.32 -16.50
N GLU A 73 11.79 -9.91 -15.47
CA GLU A 73 10.46 -9.32 -15.66
C GLU A 73 10.61 -7.91 -16.27
N GLN A 74 9.77 -7.60 -17.27
CA GLN A 74 9.77 -6.32 -17.99
C GLN A 74 8.35 -5.76 -18.03
N ASN A 75 8.21 -4.47 -18.39
CA ASN A 75 6.91 -3.78 -18.47
C ASN A 75 6.12 -3.79 -17.15
N LEU A 76 6.83 -3.64 -16.02
CA LEU A 76 6.20 -3.58 -14.70
C LEU A 76 5.35 -2.30 -14.57
N PRO A 77 4.14 -2.37 -14.01
CA PRO A 77 3.27 -1.20 -13.86
C PRO A 77 3.78 -0.27 -12.76
N GLY A 78 3.27 0.97 -12.70
CA GLY A 78 3.72 1.97 -11.73
C GLY A 78 3.36 1.65 -10.26
N SER A 79 2.35 0.81 -10.00
CA SER A 79 1.92 0.47 -8.65
C SER A 79 1.90 -1.04 -8.39
N PHE A 80 2.28 -1.43 -7.17
CA PHE A 80 2.27 -2.84 -6.75
C PHE A 80 0.87 -3.46 -6.82
N ILE A 81 -0.16 -2.68 -6.51
CA ILE A 81 -1.54 -3.16 -6.49
C ILE A 81 -2.01 -3.50 -7.90
N LYS A 82 -1.64 -2.68 -8.89
CA LYS A 82 -1.89 -2.98 -10.30
C LYS A 82 -1.18 -4.27 -10.71
N TYR A 83 0.12 -4.39 -10.39
CA TYR A 83 0.89 -5.59 -10.67
C TYR A 83 0.23 -6.84 -10.08
N PHE A 84 -0.17 -6.77 -8.81
CA PHE A 84 -0.75 -7.90 -8.10
C PHE A 84 -2.16 -8.22 -8.61
N ALA A 85 -2.96 -7.21 -8.94
CA ALA A 85 -4.29 -7.38 -9.53
C ALA A 85 -4.22 -8.06 -10.90
N ASP A 86 -3.32 -7.64 -11.78
CA ASP A 86 -3.11 -8.27 -13.08
C ASP A 86 -2.65 -9.72 -12.93
N LYS A 87 -1.71 -9.97 -11.99
CA LYS A 87 -1.19 -11.31 -11.72
C LYS A 87 -2.27 -12.26 -11.19
N LEU A 88 -3.18 -11.76 -10.37
CA LEU A 88 -4.30 -12.54 -9.83
C LEU A 88 -5.40 -12.80 -10.87
N THR A 89 -5.71 -11.80 -11.71
CA THR A 89 -6.80 -11.89 -12.69
C THR A 89 -6.36 -12.45 -14.04
N GLY A 90 -5.06 -12.50 -14.30
CA GLY A 90 -4.50 -12.83 -15.61
C GLY A 90 -4.85 -11.81 -16.70
N SER A 91 -5.35 -10.63 -16.33
CA SER A 91 -5.86 -9.61 -17.25
C SER A 91 -5.15 -8.27 -17.03
N ASN A 92 -4.96 -7.48 -18.09
CA ASN A 92 -4.42 -6.14 -17.96
C ASN A 92 -5.54 -5.17 -17.55
N ILE A 93 -5.76 -5.02 -16.24
CA ILE A 93 -6.78 -4.10 -15.71
C ILE A 93 -6.38 -2.66 -16.07
N ASN A 94 -7.32 -1.71 -16.11
CA ASN A 94 -6.95 -0.30 -16.29
C ASN A 94 -6.19 0.21 -15.04
N ALA A 95 -5.03 0.84 -15.24
CA ALA A 95 -4.20 1.34 -14.14
C ALA A 95 -4.86 2.49 -13.37
N ASP A 96 -5.45 3.45 -14.07
CA ASP A 96 -6.14 4.59 -13.46
C ASP A 96 -7.30 4.13 -12.56
N LEU A 97 -8.02 3.08 -12.99
CA LEU A 97 -9.09 2.47 -12.18
C LEU A 97 -8.52 1.92 -10.86
N ILE A 98 -7.42 1.16 -10.91
CA ILE A 98 -6.78 0.60 -9.72
C ILE A 98 -6.28 1.71 -8.79
N ASP A 99 -5.67 2.74 -9.34
CA ASP A 99 -5.10 3.84 -8.55
C ASP A 99 -6.20 4.66 -7.88
N VAL A 100 -7.30 4.94 -8.58
CA VAL A 100 -8.49 5.61 -8.02
C VAL A 100 -9.12 4.77 -6.91
N LEU A 101 -9.32 3.47 -7.13
CA LEU A 101 -9.90 2.58 -6.12
C LEU A 101 -9.01 2.51 -4.88
N THR A 102 -7.69 2.38 -5.07
CA THR A 102 -6.76 2.33 -3.95
C THR A 102 -6.80 3.63 -3.14
N LEU A 103 -6.81 4.78 -3.82
CA LEU A 103 -6.91 6.08 -3.15
C LEU A 103 -8.21 6.19 -2.35
N ILE A 104 -9.35 5.81 -2.93
CA ILE A 104 -10.66 5.86 -2.24
C ILE A 104 -10.63 4.99 -0.98
N PHE A 105 -10.21 3.72 -1.09
CA PHE A 105 -10.16 2.82 0.06
C PHE A 105 -9.20 3.31 1.14
N PHE A 106 -8.06 3.87 0.75
CA PHE A 106 -7.08 4.42 1.68
C PHE A 106 -7.60 5.66 2.41
N LEU A 107 -8.25 6.59 1.70
CA LEU A 107 -8.89 7.77 2.31
C LEU A 107 -10.02 7.38 3.27
N VAL A 108 -10.83 6.38 2.92
CA VAL A 108 -11.85 5.83 3.82
C VAL A 108 -11.20 5.25 5.08
N ALA A 109 -10.10 4.50 4.96
CA ALA A 109 -9.39 3.94 6.11
C ALA A 109 -8.81 5.04 7.02
N ILE A 110 -8.26 6.12 6.45
CA ILE A 110 -7.81 7.30 7.20
C ILE A 110 -8.98 7.96 7.93
N ALA A 111 -10.11 8.20 7.25
CA ALA A 111 -11.29 8.81 7.86
C ALA A 111 -11.83 7.97 9.03
N CYS A 112 -11.89 6.65 8.86
CA CYS A 112 -12.23 5.71 9.94
C CYS A 112 -11.21 5.77 11.09
N SER A 113 -9.91 5.84 10.78
CA SER A 113 -8.86 5.98 11.78
C SER A 113 -8.97 7.26 12.58
N ILE A 114 -9.28 8.39 11.93
CA ILE A 114 -9.54 9.68 12.60
C ILE A 114 -10.77 9.55 13.52
N LYS A 115 -11.88 8.99 13.02
CA LYS A 115 -13.10 8.77 13.82
C LYS A 115 -12.81 7.96 15.09
N VAL A 116 -12.12 6.83 14.97
CA VAL A 116 -11.84 5.93 16.10
C VAL A 116 -10.80 6.51 17.07
N ASN A 117 -9.89 7.37 16.63
CA ASN A 117 -8.89 7.97 17.51
C ASN A 117 -9.39 9.24 18.22
N PHE A 118 -10.17 10.08 17.55
CA PHE A 118 -10.54 11.41 18.04
C PHE A 118 -12.00 11.51 18.52
N PHE A 119 -12.94 10.80 17.89
CA PHE A 119 -14.38 10.93 18.19
C PHE A 119 -14.91 9.85 19.16
N ASN A 120 -14.22 8.72 19.29
CA ASN A 120 -14.57 7.66 20.26
C ASN A 120 -14.19 7.97 21.71
N LYS A 121 -13.73 9.19 22.02
CA LYS A 121 -13.51 9.66 23.41
C LYS A 121 -14.78 10.12 24.12
N ILE A 122 -15.92 10.21 23.43
CA ILE A 122 -17.21 10.57 24.04
C ILE A 122 -17.91 9.31 24.56
N LYS A 123 -17.30 8.64 25.55
CA LYS A 123 -17.99 7.68 26.46
C LYS A 123 -17.05 7.30 27.61
N SER A 124 -16.84 8.25 28.52
CA SER A 124 -16.59 7.95 29.93
C SER A 124 -17.12 9.14 30.73
N LEU A 125 -18.44 9.13 30.93
CA LEU A 125 -19.12 9.82 32.03
C LEU A 125 -19.26 8.81 33.16
#